data_AF-A0A2H9MLW4-F1
#
_entry.id   AF-A0A2H9MLW4-F1
#
_cell.length_a   1.000
_cell.length_b   1.000
_cell.length_c   1.000
_cell.angle_alpha   90.00
_cell.angle_beta   90.00
_cell.angle_gamma   90.00
#
_symmetry.space_group_name_H-M   'P 1'
#
loop_
_entity.id
_entity.type
_entity.pdbx_description
1 polymer ?
#
loop_
_entity_poly.entity_id
_entity_poly.type
_entity_poly.pdbx_seq_one_letter_code
_entity_poly.pdbx_strand_id
1 'polypeptide(L)'
;INLEDLLAKSRDLVDYYIVEFLNINAAGSDFRQLLKENFPESYAVVNDKGKFMSFVENTKKILIKSGVKVLQFVIHFPRCECLTLDSNNLKQKQL
;
A
#
# COMPACT_ATOMS: atom_id res chain seq x y z
N ILE A 1 1.61 -10.06 5.56
CA ILE A 1 2.74 -9.26 6.11
C ILE A 1 2.27 -8.50 7.33
N ASN A 2 3.07 -8.41 8.39
CA ASN A 2 2.77 -7.53 9.53
C ASN A 2 3.53 -6.21 9.33
N LEU A 3 2.80 -5.16 8.94
CA LEU A 3 3.40 -3.86 8.63
C LEU A 3 3.98 -3.19 9.89
N GLU A 4 3.31 -3.28 11.04
CA GLU A 4 3.79 -2.66 12.28
C GLU A 4 5.13 -3.25 12.72
N ASP A 5 5.27 -4.58 12.62
CA ASP A 5 6.53 -5.28 12.93
C ASP A 5 7.66 -4.89 11.95
N LEU A 6 7.34 -4.77 10.64
CA LEU A 6 8.31 -4.31 9.65
C LEU A 6 8.81 -2.89 9.96
N LEU A 7 7.89 -1.96 10.26
CA LEU A 7 8.23 -0.59 10.62
C LEU A 7 9.07 -0.53 11.90
N ALA A 8 8.71 -1.31 12.92
CA ALA A 8 9.46 -1.38 14.18
C ALA A 8 10.92 -1.84 13.97
N LYS A 9 11.14 -2.80 13.07
CA LYS A 9 12.47 -3.35 12.79
C LYS A 9 13.33 -2.49 11.87
N SER A 10 12.72 -1.63 11.05
CA SER A 10 13.45 -0.89 9.99
C SER A 10 13.49 0.62 10.18
N ARG A 11 12.67 1.21 11.06
CA ARG A 11 12.56 2.68 11.24
C ARG A 11 13.87 3.38 11.61
N ASP A 12 14.77 2.70 12.30
CA ASP A 12 16.06 3.28 12.70
C ASP A 12 17.17 3.05 11.66
N LEU A 13 16.86 2.33 10.57
CA LEU A 13 17.78 2.01 9.48
C LEU A 13 17.55 2.87 8.23
N VAL A 14 16.47 3.65 8.19
CA VAL A 14 16.05 4.41 7.01
C VAL A 14 15.59 5.81 7.37
N ASP A 15 15.83 6.77 6.47
CA ASP A 15 15.37 8.15 6.64
C ASP A 15 13.89 8.35 6.31
N TYR A 16 13.32 7.48 5.47
CA TYR A 16 11.93 7.54 5.02
C TYR A 16 11.50 6.23 4.35
N TYR A 17 10.19 6.09 4.12
CA TYR A 17 9.58 5.01 3.37
C TYR A 17 8.92 5.51 2.08
N ILE A 18 8.96 4.67 1.04
CA ILE A 18 8.08 4.75 -0.13
C ILE A 18 7.15 3.55 -0.04
N VAL A 19 5.84 3.78 -0.16
CA VAL A 19 4.82 2.73 -0.08
C VAL A 19 4.01 2.76 -1.36
N GLU A 20 4.00 1.65 -2.09
CA GLU A 20 3.42 1.57 -3.42
C GLU A 20 2.44 0.38 -3.52
N PHE A 21 1.22 0.68 -3.97
CA PHE A 21 0.19 -0.32 -4.26
C PHE A 21 0.06 -0.49 -5.77
N LEU A 22 0.65 -1.55 -6.28
CA LEU A 22 0.63 -1.90 -7.70
C LEU A 22 -0.75 -2.40 -8.14
N ASN A 23 -1.06 -2.18 -9.42
CA ASN A 23 -2.25 -2.75 -10.04
C ASN A 23 -2.01 -4.22 -10.42
N ILE A 24 -2.26 -5.11 -9.48
CA ILE A 24 -2.07 -6.56 -9.69
C ILE A 24 -3.02 -7.13 -10.76
N ASN A 25 -4.15 -6.48 -11.03
CA ASN A 25 -5.03 -6.90 -12.13
C ASN A 25 -4.44 -6.62 -13.51
N ALA A 26 -3.50 -5.67 -13.59
CA ALA A 26 -2.68 -5.44 -14.79
C ALA A 26 -1.42 -6.32 -14.83
N ALA A 27 -1.19 -7.17 -13.82
CA ALA A 27 -0.15 -8.19 -13.89
C ALA A 27 -0.56 -9.29 -14.88
N GLY A 28 0.44 -9.98 -15.46
CA GLY A 28 0.21 -11.09 -16.38
C GLY A 28 -0.61 -12.24 -15.77
N SER A 29 -1.25 -13.04 -16.64
CA SER A 29 -2.10 -14.17 -16.23
C SER A 29 -1.42 -15.12 -15.26
N ASP A 30 -0.15 -15.44 -15.51
CA ASP A 30 0.60 -16.42 -14.74
C ASP A 30 0.86 -15.95 -13.31
N PHE A 31 1.15 -14.65 -13.14
CA PHE A 31 1.32 -14.05 -11.81
C PHE A 31 0.01 -14.04 -11.04
N ARG A 32 -1.11 -13.72 -11.72
CA ARG A 32 -2.44 -13.73 -11.09
C ARG A 32 -2.83 -15.15 -10.66
N GLN A 33 -2.53 -16.15 -11.47
CA GLN A 33 -2.77 -17.55 -11.14
C GLN A 33 -1.92 -17.98 -9.94
N LEU A 34 -0.62 -17.66 -9.93
CA LEU A 34 0.27 -17.94 -8.82
C LEU A 34 -0.22 -17.30 -7.52
N LEU A 35 -0.68 -16.04 -7.58
CA LEU A 35 -1.24 -15.35 -6.41
C LEU A 35 -2.53 -16.01 -5.91
N LYS A 36 -3.40 -16.45 -6.81
CA LYS A 36 -4.64 -17.15 -6.47
C LYS A 36 -4.37 -18.48 -5.79
N GLU A 37 -3.38 -19.24 -6.26
CA GLU A 37 -3.04 -20.56 -5.74
C GLU A 37 -2.32 -20.49 -4.39
N ASN A 38 -1.33 -19.59 -4.26
CA ASN A 38 -0.44 -19.56 -3.10
C ASN A 38 -0.88 -18.56 -2.03
N PHE A 39 -1.64 -17.52 -2.40
CA PHE A 39 -2.08 -16.45 -1.50
C PHE A 39 -3.54 -16.05 -1.76
N PRO A 40 -4.50 -16.99 -1.62
CA PRO A 40 -5.90 -16.78 -2.00
C PRO A 40 -6.56 -15.59 -1.29
N GLU A 41 -6.17 -15.30 -0.04
CA GLU A 41 -6.65 -14.13 0.71
C GLU A 41 -6.16 -12.81 0.09
N SER A 42 -4.87 -12.74 -0.25
CA SER A 42 -4.31 -11.57 -0.94
C SER A 42 -4.92 -11.39 -2.32
N TYR A 43 -5.12 -12.48 -3.06
CA TYR A 43 -5.84 -12.48 -4.34
C TYR A 43 -7.26 -11.90 -4.18
N ALA A 44 -7.99 -12.31 -3.14
CA ALA A 44 -9.34 -11.81 -2.87
C ALA A 44 -9.36 -10.31 -2.52
N VAL A 45 -8.32 -9.78 -1.89
CA VAL A 45 -8.19 -8.34 -1.61
C VAL A 45 -7.91 -7.55 -2.88
N VAL A 46 -6.93 -7.96 -3.69
CA VAL A 46 -6.53 -7.19 -4.89
C VAL A 46 -7.55 -7.27 -6.03
N ASN A 47 -8.38 -8.32 -6.06
CA ASN A 47 -9.41 -8.51 -7.08
C ASN A 47 -10.77 -7.91 -6.69
N ASP A 48 -10.90 -7.31 -5.50
CA ASP A 48 -12.10 -6.61 -5.05
C ASP A 48 -11.74 -5.16 -4.71
N LYS A 49 -12.33 -4.20 -5.44
CA LYS A 49 -12.04 -2.77 -5.27
C LYS A 49 -12.31 -2.29 -3.83
N GLY A 50 -13.38 -2.75 -3.20
CA GLY A 50 -13.75 -2.33 -1.85
C GLY A 50 -12.74 -2.83 -0.80
N LYS A 51 -12.37 -4.11 -0.88
CA LYS A 51 -11.36 -4.72 0.00
C LYS A 51 -9.99 -4.09 -0.21
N PHE A 52 -9.60 -3.87 -1.46
CA PHE A 52 -8.34 -3.20 -1.79
C PHE A 52 -8.27 -1.79 -1.19
N MET A 53 -9.32 -0.97 -1.38
CA MET A 53 -9.33 0.38 -0.82
C MET A 53 -9.36 0.37 0.72
N SER A 54 -10.06 -0.59 1.34
CA SER A 54 -10.01 -0.77 2.80
C SER A 54 -8.60 -1.11 3.29
N PHE A 55 -7.88 -1.98 2.57
CA PHE A 55 -6.48 -2.32 2.87
C PHE A 55 -5.54 -1.12 2.73
N VAL A 56 -5.72 -0.30 1.68
CA VAL A 56 -4.99 0.96 1.49
C VAL A 56 -5.22 1.91 2.67
N GLU A 57 -6.48 2.13 3.07
CA GLU A 57 -6.82 3.04 4.17
C GLU A 57 -6.29 2.55 5.53
N ASN A 58 -6.35 1.24 5.79
CA ASN A 58 -5.75 0.67 6.99
C ASN A 58 -4.22 0.84 7.01
N THR A 59 -3.57 0.68 5.87
CA THR A 59 -2.12 0.91 5.73
C THR A 59 -1.77 2.38 6.03
N LYS A 60 -2.54 3.34 5.48
CA LYS A 60 -2.36 4.76 5.81
C LYS A 60 -2.47 5.02 7.32
N LYS A 61 -3.48 4.47 7.99
CA LYS A 61 -3.67 4.62 9.43
C LYS A 61 -2.47 4.09 10.23
N ILE A 62 -1.94 2.93 9.86
CA ILE A 62 -0.76 2.35 10.49
C ILE A 62 0.45 3.26 10.30
N LEU A 63 0.72 3.72 9.07
CA LEU A 63 1.84 4.61 8.77
C LEU A 63 1.75 5.92 9.56
N ILE A 64 0.58 6.58 9.58
CA ILE A 64 0.36 7.82 10.33
C ILE A 64 0.58 7.59 11.83
N LYS A 65 -0.01 6.52 12.40
CA LYS A 65 0.14 6.17 13.81
C LYS A 65 1.59 5.85 14.20
N SER A 66 2.35 5.24 13.29
CA SER A 66 3.75 4.85 13.54
C SER A 66 4.71 6.05 13.65
N GLY A 67 4.30 7.22 13.14
CA GLY A 67 5.11 8.44 13.12
C GLY A 67 6.33 8.38 12.19
N VAL A 68 6.42 7.38 11.32
CA VAL A 68 7.51 7.27 10.34
C VAL A 68 7.33 8.28 9.21
N LYS A 69 8.44 8.74 8.64
CA LYS A 69 8.41 9.62 7.47
C LYS A 69 8.08 8.80 6.23
N VAL A 70 6.97 9.12 5.57
CA VAL A 70 6.62 8.55 4.25
C VAL A 70 6.88 9.60 3.20
N LEU A 71 7.87 9.36 2.35
CA LEU A 71 8.21 10.27 1.26
C LEU A 71 7.14 10.24 0.17
N GLN A 72 6.64 9.04 -0.15
CA GLN A 72 5.67 8.86 -1.22
C GLN A 72 4.73 7.70 -0.91
N PHE A 73 3.44 7.94 -1.08
CA PHE A 73 2.41 6.90 -0.99
C PHE A 73 1.69 6.82 -2.33
N VAL A 74 1.90 5.71 -3.06
CA VAL A 74 1.46 5.57 -4.45
C VAL A 74 0.41 4.48 -4.55
N ILE A 75 -0.66 4.75 -5.29
CA ILE A 75 -1.71 3.79 -5.60
C ILE A 75 -1.87 3.75 -7.12
N HIS A 76 -1.83 2.58 -7.75
CA HIS A 76 -1.95 2.45 -9.22
C HIS A 76 -3.38 2.14 -9.68
N PHE A 77 -4.26 1.74 -8.76
CA PHE A 77 -5.64 1.33 -9.04
C PHE A 77 -6.60 1.93 -8.00
N PRO A 78 -7.79 2.43 -8.36
CA PRO A 78 -8.36 2.48 -9.72
C PRO A 78 -7.74 3.55 -10.62
N ARG A 79 -6.93 4.45 -10.06
CA ARG A 79 -6.17 5.48 -10.77
C ARG A 79 -4.77 5.55 -10.18
N CYS A 80 -3.81 5.97 -11.00
CA CYS A 80 -2.47 6.27 -10.53
C CYS A 80 -2.51 7.58 -9.74
N GLU A 81 -2.32 7.48 -8.42
CA GLU A 81 -2.35 8.59 -7.48
C GLU A 81 -1.09 8.57 -6.62
N CYS A 82 -0.45 9.74 -6.47
CA CYS A 82 0.69 9.95 -5.59
C CYS A 82 0.26 10.90 -4.47
N LEU A 83 0.34 10.42 -3.23
CA LEU A 83 -0.15 11.11 -2.05
C LEU A 83 1.00 11.45 -1.11
N THR A 84 0.93 12.63 -0.52
CA THR A 84 1.70 12.95 0.68
C THR A 84 0.91 12.48 1.89
N LEU A 85 1.58 11.77 2.81
CA LEU A 85 1.00 11.45 4.11
C LEU A 85 1.51 12.46 5.13
N ASP A 86 0.68 13.44 5.45
CA ASP A 86 0.88 14.43 6.50
C ASP A 86 -0.14 14.24 7.62
N SER A 87 0.29 14.48 8.86
CA SER A 87 -0.50 14.30 10.08
C SER A 87 -1.78 15.15 10.12
N ASN A 88 -1.91 16.12 9.21
CA ASN A 88 -2.94 17.17 9.23
C ASN A 88 -3.89 17.21 8.03
N ASN A 89 -3.73 16.43 6.95
CA ASN A 89 -4.73 16.16 5.90
C ASN A 89 -4.06 15.66 4.62
N LEU A 90 -4.49 14.49 4.12
CA LEU A 90 -4.09 13.91 2.83
C LEU A 90 -4.19 14.92 1.68
N LYS A 91 -3.08 15.53 1.27
CA LYS A 91 -3.04 16.36 0.06
C LYS A 91 -2.67 15.49 -1.14
N GLN A 92 -3.61 15.36 -2.08
CA GLN A 92 -3.33 14.84 -3.42
C GLN A 92 -2.45 15.84 -4.18
N LYS A 93 -1.34 15.35 -4.74
CA LYS A 93 -0.60 16.10 -5.75
C LYS A 93 -0.94 15.48 -7.11
N GLN A 94 -1.67 16.20 -7.96
CA GLN A 94 -1.85 15.80 -9.35
C GLN A 94 -0.52 16.03 -10.07
N LEU A 95 -0.02 14.99 -10.74
CA LEU A 95 1.07 15.09 -11.71
C LEU A 95 0.50 15.53 -13.06
#